data_AF-A0A975EGZ0-F1
#
_entry.id   AF-A0A975EGZ0-F1
#
_cell.length_a   1.000
_cell.length_b   1.000
_cell.length_c   1.000
_cell.angle_alpha   90.00
_cell.angle_beta   90.00
_cell.angle_gamma   90.00
#
_symmetry.space_group_name_H-M   'P 1'
#
loop_
_entity.id
_entity.type
_entity.pdbx_description
1 polymer ?
#
loop_
_entity_poly.entity_id
_entity_poly.type
_entity_poly.pdbx_seq_one_letter_code
_entity_poly.pdbx_strand_id
1 'polypeptide(L)'
;MKNLLLCVMLCVISSCSSPEDELAENGGHSFLLSVQGRVDDDGNRLPIAEQELDQAIRAVEGRLGDMGFAKVLVTREDVGRFRVMVPGVDAEEAARISAILGKPSSLGLHGVSPRNDETNAGGVTLAQRVHDGDEIVPGFRASTLKGKDADGIDCETPILISRRKALGVEDIANASLSPHQPDAVDITLSASGTDKMIAFTQNMRPSLDRIAIVLDGEVITAPVIMQAPLGKNFIISGLDKPGEAKSLAISLMHPLDNPLKVKEVRRIQPAGK
;
A
#
# COMPACT_ATOMS: atom_id res chain seq x y z
N MET A 1 10.26 47.37 -48.56
CA MET A 1 8.92 46.82 -48.29
C MET A 1 9.10 45.53 -47.49
N LYS A 2 8.94 45.58 -46.17
CA LYS A 2 8.97 44.39 -45.30
C LYS A 2 7.70 44.41 -44.45
N ASN A 3 6.80 43.49 -44.77
CA ASN A 3 5.54 43.29 -44.05
C ASN A 3 5.85 42.70 -42.67
N LEU A 4 5.40 43.41 -41.63
CA LEU A 4 5.42 42.94 -40.26
C LEU A 4 4.15 42.10 -40.04
N LEU A 5 4.30 40.78 -40.03
CA LEU A 5 3.24 39.83 -39.70
C LEU A 5 3.09 39.80 -38.18
N LEU A 6 2.01 40.42 -37.68
CA LEU A 6 1.64 40.41 -36.26
C LEU A 6 1.09 39.02 -35.92
N CYS A 7 1.93 38.16 -35.34
CA CYS A 7 1.52 36.86 -34.82
C CYS A 7 0.82 37.08 -33.48
N VAL A 8 -0.53 37.08 -33.49
CA VAL A 8 -1.33 37.09 -32.26
C VAL A 8 -1.18 35.72 -31.61
N MET A 9 -0.30 35.67 -30.60
CA MET A 9 -0.18 34.55 -29.69
C MET A 9 -1.48 34.46 -28.89
N LEU A 10 -2.39 33.60 -29.34
CA LEU A 10 -3.59 33.24 -28.59
C LEU A 10 -3.10 32.39 -27.40
N CYS A 11 -2.72 33.06 -26.33
CA CYS A 11 -2.45 32.44 -25.05
C CYS A 11 -3.78 31.84 -24.59
N VAL A 12 -3.97 30.54 -24.79
CA VAL A 12 -5.04 29.80 -24.12
C VAL A 12 -4.71 29.90 -22.65
N ILE A 13 -5.35 30.85 -21.96
CA ILE A 13 -5.34 30.93 -20.51
C ILE A 13 -5.92 29.60 -20.07
N SER A 14 -5.05 28.68 -19.67
CA SER A 14 -5.47 27.48 -18.96
C SER A 14 -6.03 28.00 -17.65
N SER A 15 -7.35 28.23 -17.63
CA SER A 15 -8.08 28.64 -16.44
C SER A 15 -7.81 27.55 -15.41
N CYS A 16 -7.02 27.85 -14.40
CA CYS A 16 -6.84 26.94 -13.28
C CYS A 16 -8.14 27.02 -12.46
N SER A 17 -9.17 26.28 -12.90
CA SER A 17 -10.44 26.14 -12.19
C SER A 17 -10.19 25.62 -10.79
N SER A 18 -10.92 26.15 -9.81
CA SER A 18 -10.88 25.62 -8.45
C SER A 18 -11.58 24.26 -8.39
N PRO A 19 -11.29 23.38 -7.41
CA PRO A 19 -12.01 22.12 -7.26
C PRO A 19 -13.52 22.33 -7.01
N GLU A 20 -13.91 23.46 -6.43
CA GLU A 20 -15.32 23.85 -6.24
C GLU A 20 -16.02 24.10 -7.59
N ASP A 21 -15.36 24.84 -8.48
CA ASP A 21 -15.88 25.09 -9.83
C ASP A 21 -15.97 23.79 -10.63
N GLU A 22 -14.96 22.92 -10.53
CA GLU A 22 -14.94 21.62 -11.21
C GLU A 22 -16.05 20.69 -10.70
N LEU A 23 -16.35 20.71 -9.40
CA LEU A 23 -17.49 19.98 -8.82
C LEU A 23 -18.82 20.56 -9.27
N ALA A 24 -18.94 21.88 -9.37
CA ALA A 24 -20.16 22.53 -9.85
C ALA A 24 -20.40 22.22 -11.34
N GLU A 25 -19.37 22.23 -12.17
CA GLU A 25 -19.50 21.99 -13.62
C GLU A 25 -19.68 20.51 -13.96
N ASN A 26 -18.90 19.62 -13.32
CA ASN A 26 -18.81 18.22 -13.72
C ASN A 26 -19.46 17.25 -12.72
N GLY A 27 -19.90 17.75 -11.56
CA GLY A 27 -20.28 16.89 -10.45
C GLY A 27 -19.08 16.10 -9.93
N GLY A 28 -19.34 14.95 -9.30
CA GLY A 28 -18.30 14.06 -8.81
C GLY A 28 -18.79 13.12 -7.72
N HIS A 29 -17.88 12.71 -6.84
CA HIS A 29 -18.23 11.91 -5.66
C HIS A 29 -17.58 12.48 -4.40
N SER A 30 -18.31 12.39 -3.29
CA SER A 30 -17.79 12.66 -1.95
C SER A 30 -17.62 11.37 -1.17
N PHE A 31 -16.58 11.32 -0.35
CA PHE A 31 -16.21 10.20 0.51
C PHE A 31 -16.12 10.71 1.93
N LEU A 32 -16.98 10.23 2.82
CA LEU A 32 -16.86 10.47 4.26
C LEU A 32 -15.94 9.42 4.87
N LEU A 33 -14.79 9.84 5.37
CA LEU A 33 -13.75 8.99 5.92
C LEU A 33 -13.68 9.16 7.44
N SER A 34 -13.39 8.07 8.14
CA SER A 34 -13.22 8.05 9.57
C SER A 34 -11.93 7.35 9.93
N VAL A 35 -11.06 8.05 10.65
CA VAL A 35 -9.86 7.50 11.27
C VAL A 35 -10.28 6.51 12.35
N GLN A 36 -9.73 5.30 12.30
CA GLN A 36 -9.98 4.29 13.32
C GLN A 36 -8.94 4.44 14.44
N GLY A 37 -9.45 4.61 15.66
CA GLY A 37 -8.60 4.78 16.83
C GLY A 37 -7.83 3.51 17.14
N ARG A 38 -6.60 3.70 17.63
CA ARG A 38 -5.80 2.61 18.17
C ARG A 38 -6.50 2.06 19.42
N VAL A 39 -6.25 0.80 19.70
CA VAL A 39 -6.72 0.13 20.90
C VAL A 39 -5.54 0.03 21.86
N ASP A 40 -5.73 0.43 23.12
CA ASP A 40 -4.72 0.26 24.17
C ASP A 40 -4.68 -1.19 24.69
N ASP A 41 -3.75 -1.48 25.60
CA ASP A 41 -3.55 -2.82 26.16
C ASP A 41 -4.78 -3.33 26.93
N ASP A 42 -5.66 -2.42 27.37
CA ASP A 42 -6.91 -2.71 28.09
C ASP A 42 -8.12 -2.88 27.15
N GLY A 43 -7.92 -2.75 25.84
CA GLY A 43 -8.99 -2.89 24.85
C GLY A 43 -9.80 -1.62 24.61
N ASN A 44 -9.42 -0.48 25.20
CA ASN A 44 -10.11 0.79 25.01
C ASN A 44 -9.63 1.48 23.73
N ARG A 45 -10.56 2.15 23.05
CA ARG A 45 -10.22 2.97 21.88
C ARG A 45 -9.66 4.30 22.36
N LEU A 46 -8.42 4.57 21.95
CA LEU A 46 -7.79 5.87 22.17
C LEU A 46 -8.51 6.95 21.34
N PRO A 47 -8.64 8.16 21.89
CA PRO A 47 -9.16 9.30 21.13
C PRO A 47 -8.24 9.60 19.95
N ILE A 48 -8.83 9.97 18.81
CA ILE A 48 -8.07 10.37 17.63
C ILE A 48 -7.43 11.72 17.90
N ALA A 49 -6.10 11.78 17.84
CA ALA A 49 -5.38 13.05 17.94
C ALA A 49 -5.55 13.86 16.65
N GLU A 50 -5.53 15.20 16.73
CA GLU A 50 -5.61 16.05 15.53
C GLU A 50 -4.48 15.74 14.53
N GLN A 51 -3.29 15.39 15.03
CA GLN A 51 -2.15 15.01 14.20
C GLN A 51 -2.42 13.73 13.38
N GLU A 52 -3.12 12.75 13.94
CA GLU A 52 -3.51 11.52 13.23
C GLU A 52 -4.52 11.83 12.12
N LEU A 53 -5.47 12.74 12.39
CA LEU A 53 -6.41 13.21 11.37
C LEU A 53 -5.68 13.95 10.23
N ASP A 54 -4.74 14.83 10.57
CA ASP A 54 -3.95 15.57 9.59
C ASP A 54 -3.07 14.64 8.73
N GLN A 55 -2.48 13.61 9.34
CA GLN A 55 -1.72 12.57 8.63
C GLN A 55 -2.62 11.78 7.69
N ALA A 56 -3.81 11.37 8.14
CA ALA A 56 -4.77 10.67 7.31
C ALA A 56 -5.24 11.51 6.12
N ILE A 57 -5.51 12.81 6.32
CA ILE A 57 -5.86 13.73 5.24
C ILE A 57 -4.74 13.80 4.20
N ARG A 58 -3.49 14.04 4.62
CA ARG A 58 -2.33 14.11 3.72
C ARG A 58 -2.11 12.82 2.94
N ALA A 59 -2.26 11.67 3.59
CA ALA A 59 -2.16 10.38 2.94
C ALA A 59 -3.25 10.21 1.87
N VAL A 60 -4.50 10.55 2.19
CA VAL A 60 -5.61 10.46 1.22
C VAL A 60 -5.43 11.41 0.04
N GLU A 61 -5.00 12.65 0.28
CA GLU A 61 -4.69 13.61 -0.78
C GLU A 61 -3.57 13.09 -1.69
N GLY A 62 -2.49 12.57 -1.12
CA GLY A 62 -1.40 11.97 -1.88
C GLY A 62 -1.86 10.79 -2.73
N ARG A 63 -2.63 9.85 -2.15
CA ARG A 63 -3.20 8.72 -2.89
C ARG A 63 -4.06 9.17 -4.06
N LEU A 64 -4.93 10.15 -3.85
CA LEU A 64 -5.78 10.70 -4.91
C LEU A 64 -4.93 11.38 -5.98
N GLY A 65 -3.89 12.13 -5.59
CA GLY A 65 -2.90 12.70 -6.50
C GLY A 65 -2.26 11.67 -7.41
N ASP A 66 -1.73 10.57 -6.85
CA ASP A 66 -1.10 9.48 -7.60
C ASP A 66 -2.11 8.68 -8.45
N MET A 67 -3.40 8.74 -8.13
CA MET A 67 -4.47 8.21 -8.97
C MET A 67 -4.82 9.15 -10.14
N GLY A 68 -4.35 10.39 -10.14
CA GLY A 68 -4.63 11.41 -11.16
C GLY A 68 -5.60 12.51 -10.70
N PHE A 69 -6.05 12.49 -9.45
CA PHE A 69 -6.97 13.45 -8.86
C PHE A 69 -6.23 14.47 -7.99
N ALA A 70 -5.43 15.32 -8.64
CA ALA A 70 -4.59 16.30 -7.94
C ALA A 70 -5.36 17.44 -7.27
N LYS A 71 -6.60 17.71 -7.71
CA LYS A 71 -7.46 18.76 -7.16
C LYS A 71 -8.66 18.14 -6.47
N VAL A 72 -8.63 18.11 -5.16
CA VAL A 72 -9.73 17.62 -4.32
C VAL A 72 -10.09 18.66 -3.29
N LEU A 73 -11.34 18.65 -2.84
CA LEU A 73 -11.78 19.49 -1.74
C LEU A 73 -11.88 18.63 -0.48
N VAL A 74 -11.17 19.01 0.57
CA VAL A 74 -11.19 18.33 1.87
C VAL A 74 -11.87 19.21 2.90
N THR A 75 -12.81 18.64 3.65
CA THR A 75 -13.50 19.32 4.74
C THR A 75 -13.48 18.45 5.98
N ARG A 76 -13.08 19.02 7.12
CA ARG A 76 -13.20 18.35 8.42
C ARG A 76 -14.66 18.43 8.87
N GLU A 77 -15.25 17.31 9.26
CA GLU A 77 -16.65 17.29 9.70
C GLU A 77 -16.78 17.14 11.23
N ASP A 78 -16.06 16.19 11.82
CA ASP A 78 -16.16 15.80 13.22
C ASP A 78 -14.82 15.23 13.71
N VAL A 79 -14.73 14.86 14.99
CA VAL A 79 -13.54 14.25 15.59
C VAL A 79 -13.16 12.98 14.84
N GLY A 80 -11.96 13.00 14.25
CA GLY A 80 -11.44 11.88 13.46
C GLY A 80 -12.21 11.60 12.16
N ARG A 81 -13.01 12.56 11.65
CA ARG A 81 -13.74 12.42 10.38
C ARG A 81 -13.50 13.59 9.45
N PHE A 82 -13.39 13.27 8.17
CA PHE A 82 -13.23 14.24 7.11
C PHE A 82 -13.93 13.76 5.84
N ARG A 83 -14.43 14.71 5.07
CA ARG A 83 -15.00 14.49 3.75
C ARG A 83 -13.98 14.89 2.70
N VAL A 84 -13.82 14.05 1.69
CA VAL A 84 -13.07 14.38 0.48
C VAL A 84 -14.02 14.37 -0.69
N MET A 85 -13.96 15.41 -1.53
CA MET A 85 -14.78 15.54 -2.74
C MET A 85 -13.87 15.55 -3.95
N VAL A 86 -14.16 14.64 -4.87
CA VAL A 86 -13.37 14.42 -6.08
C VAL A 86 -14.24 14.79 -7.30
N PRO A 87 -13.90 15.87 -8.02
CA PRO A 87 -14.63 16.29 -9.20
C PRO A 87 -14.53 15.28 -10.34
N GLY A 88 -15.56 15.23 -11.21
CA GLY A 88 -15.51 14.50 -12.49
C GLY A 88 -15.44 12.97 -12.39
N VAL A 89 -15.54 12.40 -11.19
CA VAL A 89 -15.51 10.96 -10.95
C VAL A 89 -16.89 10.34 -11.15
N ASP A 90 -16.97 9.25 -11.92
CA ASP A 90 -18.18 8.44 -12.06
C ASP A 90 -18.31 7.38 -10.95
N ALA A 91 -19.38 6.58 -10.98
CA ALA A 91 -19.64 5.60 -9.91
C ALA A 91 -18.64 4.44 -9.89
N GLU A 92 -18.12 4.04 -11.05
CA GLU A 92 -17.16 2.94 -11.17
C GLU A 92 -15.79 3.37 -10.64
N GLU A 93 -15.35 4.56 -11.03
CA GLU A 93 -14.12 5.17 -10.52
C GLU A 93 -14.24 5.50 -9.01
N ALA A 94 -15.41 5.94 -8.53
CA ALA A 94 -15.63 6.14 -7.10
C ALA A 94 -15.48 4.84 -6.29
N ALA A 95 -15.90 3.70 -6.85
CA ALA A 95 -15.69 2.39 -6.23
C ALA A 95 -14.20 2.03 -6.18
N ARG A 96 -13.44 2.30 -7.26
CA ARG A 96 -11.98 2.12 -7.29
C ARG A 96 -11.27 2.99 -6.25
N ILE A 97 -11.60 4.28 -6.18
CA ILE A 97 -11.07 5.20 -5.17
C ILE A 97 -11.34 4.67 -3.77
N SER A 98 -12.59 4.29 -3.47
CA SER A 98 -12.97 3.77 -2.15
C SER A 98 -12.15 2.55 -1.73
N ALA A 99 -11.86 1.65 -2.67
CA ALA A 99 -11.07 0.44 -2.44
C ALA A 99 -9.59 0.74 -2.14
N ILE A 100 -9.07 1.90 -2.54
CA ILE A 100 -7.67 2.31 -2.31
C ILE A 100 -7.56 3.19 -1.06
N LEU A 101 -8.49 4.14 -0.85
CA LEU A 101 -8.42 5.09 0.28
C LEU A 101 -8.48 4.42 1.65
N GLY A 102 -9.25 3.33 1.77
CA GLY A 102 -9.42 2.62 3.04
C GLY A 102 -8.35 1.57 3.35
N LYS A 103 -7.51 1.19 2.37
CA LYS A 103 -6.51 0.15 2.58
C LYS A 103 -5.41 0.66 3.51
N PRO A 104 -5.19 0.05 4.70
CA PRO A 104 -3.94 0.29 5.40
C PRO A 104 -2.79 -0.14 4.49
N SER A 105 -1.59 0.39 4.74
CA SER A 105 -0.41 -0.04 4.02
C SER A 105 0.73 -0.17 4.99
N SER A 106 0.63 -1.24 5.78
CA SER A 106 1.76 -1.71 6.57
C SER A 106 2.56 -2.69 5.73
N LEU A 107 3.84 -2.39 5.50
CA LEU A 107 4.79 -3.32 4.91
C LEU A 107 5.74 -3.82 5.99
N GLY A 108 6.04 -5.11 5.97
CA GLY A 108 7.09 -5.72 6.78
C GLY A 108 7.90 -6.72 5.97
N LEU A 109 9.23 -6.61 6.02
CA LEU A 109 10.12 -7.65 5.52
C LEU A 109 10.56 -8.52 6.69
N HIS A 110 10.37 -9.83 6.56
CA HIS A 110 10.66 -10.82 7.59
C HIS A 110 11.55 -11.93 7.04
N GLY A 111 12.44 -12.47 7.87
CA GLY A 111 13.21 -13.66 7.48
C GLY A 111 12.31 -14.89 7.56
N VAL A 112 12.36 -15.76 6.55
CA VAL A 112 11.72 -17.08 6.64
C VAL A 112 12.67 -18.03 7.37
N SER A 113 12.13 -18.88 8.23
CA SER A 113 12.93 -19.88 8.94
C SER A 113 13.60 -20.84 7.96
N PRO A 114 14.91 -21.11 8.08
CA PRO A 114 15.57 -22.17 7.30
C PRO A 114 14.98 -23.56 7.52
N ARG A 115 14.25 -23.76 8.63
CA ARG A 115 13.57 -25.01 8.97
C ARG A 115 12.11 -25.04 8.50
N ASN A 116 11.64 -24.05 7.72
CA ASN A 116 10.24 -23.93 7.27
C ASN A 116 9.68 -25.25 6.74
N ASP A 117 10.46 -25.89 5.87
CA ASP A 117 10.07 -27.08 5.10
C ASP A 117 10.54 -28.39 5.77
N GLU A 118 11.08 -28.33 7.00
CA GLU A 118 11.52 -29.50 7.75
C GLU A 118 10.32 -30.38 8.13
N THR A 119 10.29 -31.63 7.66
CA THR A 119 9.19 -32.56 7.91
C THR A 119 9.46 -33.47 9.10
N ASN A 120 8.40 -33.82 9.84
CA ASN A 120 8.46 -34.90 10.82
C ASN A 120 8.27 -36.26 10.13
N ALA A 121 8.26 -37.34 10.92
CA ALA A 121 8.02 -38.70 10.42
C ALA A 121 6.68 -38.89 9.70
N GLY A 122 5.68 -38.03 9.95
CA GLY A 122 4.37 -38.03 9.29
C GLY A 122 4.31 -37.18 8.02
N GLY A 123 5.42 -36.57 7.60
CA GLY A 123 5.47 -35.71 6.41
C GLY A 123 4.91 -34.30 6.61
N VAL A 124 4.54 -33.91 7.83
CA VAL A 124 4.00 -32.57 8.14
C VAL A 124 5.17 -31.60 8.32
N THR A 125 5.16 -30.48 7.60
CA THR A 125 6.21 -29.46 7.68
C THR A 125 6.21 -28.73 9.03
N LEU A 126 7.36 -28.21 9.45
CA LEU A 126 7.46 -27.43 10.68
C LEU A 126 6.54 -26.19 10.64
N ALA A 127 6.44 -25.53 9.48
CA ALA A 127 5.54 -24.40 9.31
C ALA A 127 4.07 -24.77 9.61
N GLN A 128 3.61 -25.93 9.13
CA GLN A 128 2.26 -26.44 9.41
C GLN A 128 2.09 -26.78 10.90
N ARG A 129 3.05 -27.47 11.53
CA ARG A 129 2.95 -27.80 12.97
C ARG A 129 2.89 -26.56 13.87
N VAL A 130 3.63 -25.51 13.52
CA VAL A 130 3.58 -24.23 14.25
C VAL A 130 2.26 -23.50 13.98
N HIS A 131 1.70 -23.62 12.77
CA HIS A 131 0.40 -23.06 12.43
C HIS A 131 -0.73 -23.72 13.22
N ASP A 132 -0.68 -25.05 13.37
CA ASP A 132 -1.68 -25.84 14.09
C ASP A 132 -1.55 -25.72 15.63
N GLY A 133 -0.46 -25.13 16.11
CA GLY A 133 -0.18 -24.95 17.53
C GLY A 133 0.51 -26.13 18.22
N ASP A 134 0.91 -27.15 17.44
CA ASP A 134 1.57 -28.35 17.93
C ASP A 134 3.04 -28.12 18.32
N GLU A 135 3.69 -27.10 17.75
CA GLU A 135 5.09 -26.77 18.00
C GLU A 135 5.30 -25.26 18.15
N ILE A 136 6.20 -24.85 19.04
CA ILE A 136 6.59 -23.44 19.20
C ILE A 136 8.06 -23.29 18.81
N VAL A 137 8.33 -22.40 17.86
CA VAL A 137 9.69 -22.06 17.45
C VAL A 137 10.04 -20.67 17.98
N PRO A 138 10.96 -20.54 18.96
CA PRO A 138 11.38 -19.26 19.49
C PRO A 138 11.86 -18.30 18.38
N GLY A 139 11.41 -17.05 18.44
CA GLY A 139 11.76 -16.03 17.45
C GLY A 139 10.96 -16.08 16.13
N PHE A 140 10.21 -17.15 15.87
CA PHE A 140 9.39 -17.31 14.67
C PHE A 140 7.90 -17.44 15.00
N ARG A 141 7.05 -17.18 14.01
CA ARG A 141 5.60 -17.40 14.05
C ARG A 141 5.13 -17.97 12.71
N ALA A 142 4.13 -18.84 12.74
CA ALA A 142 3.43 -19.22 11.53
C ALA A 142 2.61 -18.03 10.99
N SER A 143 2.51 -17.97 9.68
CA SER A 143 1.63 -17.09 8.93
C SER A 143 1.18 -17.86 7.67
N THR A 144 0.36 -17.23 6.85
CA THR A 144 -0.17 -17.83 5.63
C THR A 144 0.41 -17.11 4.43
N LEU A 145 1.10 -17.87 3.57
CA LEU A 145 1.57 -17.43 2.27
C LEU A 145 0.49 -17.72 1.23
N LYS A 146 0.05 -16.67 0.55
CA LYS A 146 -0.82 -16.78 -0.62
C LYS A 146 0.00 -17.21 -1.83
N GLY A 147 -0.58 -18.09 -2.63
CA GLY A 147 0.03 -18.55 -3.87
C GLY A 147 -1.02 -19.12 -4.80
N LYS A 148 -0.53 -19.73 -5.88
CA LYS A 148 -1.33 -20.50 -6.81
C LYS A 148 -0.77 -21.92 -6.87
N ASP A 149 -1.64 -22.90 -6.91
CA ASP A 149 -1.24 -24.28 -7.16
C ASP A 149 -0.88 -24.52 -8.65
N ALA A 150 -0.59 -25.77 -9.00
CA ALA A 150 -0.21 -26.15 -10.36
C ALA A 150 -1.32 -25.87 -11.40
N ASP A 151 -2.58 -25.79 -10.97
CA ASP A 151 -3.74 -25.51 -11.81
C ASP A 151 -4.09 -24.02 -11.85
N GLY A 152 -3.28 -23.17 -11.19
CA GLY A 152 -3.49 -21.73 -11.10
C GLY A 152 -4.56 -21.31 -10.09
N ILE A 153 -5.04 -22.25 -9.28
CA ILE A 153 -6.06 -22.01 -8.25
C ILE A 153 -5.38 -21.40 -7.03
N ASP A 154 -6.02 -20.37 -6.47
CA ASP A 154 -5.52 -19.72 -5.26
C ASP A 154 -5.43 -20.74 -4.12
N CYS A 155 -4.24 -20.84 -3.53
CA CYS A 155 -3.96 -21.70 -2.41
C CYS A 155 -3.23 -20.94 -1.31
N GLU A 156 -3.40 -21.43 -0.08
CA GLU A 156 -2.79 -20.86 1.11
C GLU A 156 -1.91 -21.92 1.75
N THR A 157 -0.66 -21.57 2.02
CA THR A 157 0.33 -22.48 2.60
C THR A 157 0.94 -21.87 3.86
N PRO A 158 1.10 -22.64 4.95
CA PRO A 158 1.78 -22.12 6.12
C PRO A 158 3.24 -21.77 5.82
N ILE A 159 3.66 -20.63 6.35
CA ILE A 159 5.04 -20.15 6.30
C ILE A 159 5.49 -19.68 7.68
N LEU A 160 6.72 -20.03 8.05
CA LEU A 160 7.31 -19.72 9.34
C LEU A 160 8.23 -18.51 9.21
N ILE A 161 7.78 -17.34 9.67
CA ILE A 161 8.48 -16.05 9.53
C ILE A 161 8.97 -15.51 10.87
N SER A 162 10.05 -14.71 10.84
CA SER A 162 10.59 -14.07 12.03
C SER A 162 9.56 -13.16 12.68
N ARG A 163 9.47 -13.13 14.02
CA ARG A 163 8.52 -12.26 14.72
C ARG A 163 8.84 -10.78 14.52
N ARG A 164 10.12 -10.44 14.58
CA ARG A 164 10.62 -9.09 14.34
C ARG A 164 10.66 -8.83 12.83
N LYS A 165 10.14 -7.67 12.43
CA LYS A 165 10.35 -7.12 11.08
C LYS A 165 11.81 -6.64 10.98
N ALA A 166 12.46 -6.92 9.86
CA ALA A 166 13.79 -6.43 9.55
C ALA A 166 13.72 -5.03 8.94
N LEU A 167 12.76 -4.82 8.04
CA LEU A 167 12.44 -3.52 7.44
C LEU A 167 10.93 -3.29 7.45
N GLY A 168 10.53 -2.03 7.43
CA GLY A 168 9.13 -1.61 7.30
C GLY A 168 8.91 -0.54 6.26
N VAL A 169 7.66 -0.05 6.16
CA VAL A 169 7.29 1.02 5.22
C VAL A 169 8.08 2.32 5.47
N GLU A 170 8.47 2.58 6.73
CA GLU A 170 9.30 3.72 7.12
C GLU A 170 10.71 3.71 6.51
N ASP A 171 11.15 2.55 5.99
CA ASP A 171 12.47 2.38 5.39
C ASP A 171 12.46 2.66 3.87
N ILE A 172 11.28 2.83 3.26
CA ILE A 172 11.10 3.06 1.82
C ILE A 172 11.25 4.54 1.50
N ALA A 173 12.01 4.82 0.43
CA ALA A 173 12.09 6.17 -0.15
C ALA A 173 11.18 6.33 -1.38
N ASN A 174 10.98 5.26 -2.16
CA ASN A 174 10.09 5.26 -3.31
C ASN A 174 9.52 3.87 -3.59
N ALA A 175 8.27 3.83 -4.07
CA ALA A 175 7.61 2.64 -4.59
C ALA A 175 6.88 3.03 -5.89
N SER A 176 7.17 2.33 -6.98
CA SER A 176 6.59 2.63 -8.29
C SER A 176 6.32 1.36 -9.08
N LEU A 177 5.40 1.43 -10.04
CA LEU A 177 5.18 0.33 -10.99
C LEU A 177 6.49 0.02 -11.73
N SER A 178 6.80 -1.26 -11.86
CA SER A 178 7.99 -1.67 -12.60
C SER A 178 7.76 -1.48 -14.10
N PRO A 179 8.66 -0.76 -14.81
CA PRO A 179 8.55 -0.60 -16.27
C PRO A 179 8.88 -1.90 -17.02
N HIS A 180 9.51 -2.86 -16.35
CA HIS A 180 9.96 -4.13 -16.92
C HIS A 180 9.01 -5.29 -16.63
N GLN A 181 8.17 -5.18 -15.58
CA GLN A 181 7.23 -6.20 -15.18
C GLN A 181 5.87 -5.56 -14.82
N PRO A 182 4.82 -5.77 -15.63
CA PRO A 182 3.51 -5.09 -15.48
C PRO A 182 2.85 -5.27 -14.11
N ASP A 183 3.13 -6.40 -13.45
CA ASP A 183 2.52 -6.85 -12.19
C ASP A 183 3.53 -6.86 -11.04
N ALA A 184 4.41 -5.86 -11.03
CA ALA A 184 5.42 -5.71 -9.99
C ALA A 184 5.62 -4.26 -9.58
N VAL A 185 6.14 -4.10 -8.37
CA VAL A 185 6.49 -2.81 -7.78
C VAL A 185 7.99 -2.76 -7.55
N ASP A 186 8.65 -1.78 -8.16
CA ASP A 186 10.04 -1.44 -7.88
C ASP A 186 10.08 -0.64 -6.57
N ILE A 187 10.87 -1.13 -5.61
CA ILE A 187 11.08 -0.47 -4.32
C ILE A 187 12.50 0.09 -4.27
N THR A 188 12.58 1.34 -3.85
CA THR A 188 13.83 2.03 -3.53
C THR A 188 13.84 2.35 -2.04
N LEU A 189 14.83 1.85 -1.32
CA LEU A 189 15.00 2.12 0.10
C LEU A 189 15.63 3.51 0.33
N SER A 190 15.33 4.07 1.50
CA SER A 190 16.08 5.20 2.04
C SER A 190 17.52 4.79 2.38
N ALA A 191 18.37 5.76 2.74
CA ALA A 191 19.72 5.46 3.19
C ALA A 191 19.72 4.54 4.43
N SER A 192 18.94 4.90 5.46
CA SER A 192 18.79 4.06 6.66
C SER A 192 18.19 2.69 6.35
N GLY A 193 17.20 2.62 5.45
CA GLY A 193 16.64 1.37 4.98
C GLY A 193 17.66 0.48 4.27
N THR A 194 18.54 1.08 3.46
CA THR A 194 19.61 0.37 2.75
C THR A 194 20.58 -0.27 3.75
N ASP A 195 21.00 0.47 4.79
CA ASP A 195 21.88 -0.06 5.84
C ASP A 195 21.22 -1.23 6.58
N LYS A 196 19.93 -1.12 6.91
CA LYS A 196 19.15 -2.21 7.51
C LYS A 196 19.06 -3.42 6.58
N MET A 197 18.82 -3.22 5.28
CA MET A 197 18.75 -4.31 4.30
C MET A 197 20.07 -5.06 4.21
N ILE A 198 21.19 -4.33 4.12
CA ILE A 198 22.53 -4.95 4.10
C ILE A 198 22.77 -5.73 5.39
N ALA A 199 22.52 -5.12 6.55
CA ALA A 199 22.72 -5.77 7.85
C ALA A 199 21.86 -7.02 8.04
N PHE A 200 20.62 -6.99 7.53
CA PHE A 200 19.69 -8.10 7.57
C PHE A 200 20.12 -9.26 6.66
N THR A 201 20.63 -8.95 5.46
CA THR A 201 20.87 -9.94 4.42
C THR A 201 22.32 -10.40 4.30
N GLN A 202 23.30 -9.71 4.91
CA GLN A 202 24.74 -10.01 4.80
C GLN A 202 25.14 -11.45 5.14
N ASN A 203 24.39 -12.12 6.02
CA ASN A 203 24.67 -13.50 6.44
C ASN A 203 23.68 -14.52 5.86
N MET A 204 22.78 -14.08 4.97
CA MET A 204 21.84 -14.99 4.31
C MET A 204 22.54 -15.74 3.17
N ARG A 205 22.14 -16.99 2.95
CA ARG A 205 22.68 -17.87 1.91
C ARG A 205 21.91 -17.67 0.60
N PRO A 206 22.58 -17.22 -0.47
CA PRO A 206 21.99 -17.12 -1.79
C PRO A 206 21.40 -18.45 -2.26
N SER A 207 20.32 -18.38 -3.03
CA SER A 207 19.57 -19.52 -3.58
C SER A 207 18.97 -20.47 -2.54
N LEU A 208 18.93 -20.07 -1.26
CA LEU A 208 18.41 -20.90 -0.17
C LEU A 208 17.50 -20.11 0.78
N ASP A 209 18.01 -19.04 1.36
CA ASP A 209 17.23 -18.29 2.35
C ASP A 209 16.16 -17.42 1.66
N ARG A 210 15.03 -17.22 2.33
CA ARG A 210 13.87 -16.48 1.81
C ARG A 210 13.58 -15.25 2.66
N ILE A 211 13.07 -14.20 2.01
CA ILE A 211 12.52 -13.02 2.66
C ILE A 211 11.02 -13.01 2.42
N ALA A 212 10.23 -13.08 3.48
CA ALA A 212 8.79 -12.90 3.41
C ALA A 212 8.44 -11.41 3.38
N ILE A 213 7.58 -11.04 2.45
CA ILE A 213 6.98 -9.72 2.33
C ILE A 213 5.58 -9.81 2.91
N VAL A 214 5.36 -9.08 4.01
CA VAL A 214 4.10 -9.03 4.73
C VAL A 214 3.42 -7.70 4.42
N LEU A 215 2.21 -7.76 3.89
CA LEU A 215 1.35 -6.61 3.66
C LEU A 215 0.09 -6.76 4.52
N ASP A 216 -0.17 -5.79 5.39
CA ASP A 216 -1.37 -5.76 6.24
C ASP A 216 -1.61 -7.04 7.05
N GLY A 217 -0.52 -7.67 7.48
CA GLY A 217 -0.52 -8.89 8.29
C GLY A 217 -0.49 -10.20 7.51
N GLU A 218 -0.65 -10.14 6.19
CA GLU A 218 -0.63 -11.31 5.30
C GLU A 218 0.69 -11.43 4.56
N VAL A 219 1.24 -12.65 4.41
CA VAL A 219 2.43 -12.87 3.59
C VAL A 219 1.99 -12.95 2.13
N ILE A 220 2.34 -11.92 1.35
CA ILE A 220 1.97 -11.83 -0.07
C ILE A 220 2.96 -12.58 -0.97
N THR A 221 4.23 -12.60 -0.61
CA THR A 221 5.27 -13.34 -1.34
C THR A 221 6.44 -13.65 -0.41
N ALA A 222 7.20 -14.69 -0.73
CA ALA A 222 8.38 -15.09 0.02
C ALA A 222 9.50 -15.60 -0.90
N PRO A 223 10.05 -14.75 -1.78
CA PRO A 223 11.05 -15.16 -2.76
C PRO A 223 12.35 -15.65 -2.08
N VAL A 224 12.99 -16.60 -2.74
CA VAL A 224 14.37 -16.99 -2.44
C VAL A 224 15.28 -15.86 -2.89
N ILE A 225 16.22 -15.45 -2.05
CA ILE A 225 17.19 -14.42 -2.44
C ILE A 225 18.23 -15.02 -3.41
N MET A 226 18.59 -14.29 -4.45
CA MET A 226 19.60 -14.74 -5.43
C MET A 226 21.00 -14.19 -5.15
N GLN A 227 21.11 -13.19 -4.29
CA GLN A 227 22.37 -12.56 -3.90
C GLN A 227 22.29 -12.05 -2.47
N ALA A 228 23.45 -11.94 -1.82
CA ALA A 228 23.59 -11.41 -0.47
C ALA A 228 24.92 -10.66 -0.35
N PRO A 229 24.96 -9.48 0.31
CA PRO A 229 23.80 -8.73 0.82
C PRO A 229 22.96 -8.14 -0.32
N LEU A 230 21.68 -7.87 -0.03
CA LEU A 230 20.83 -7.02 -0.87
C LEU A 230 21.14 -5.54 -0.62
N GLY A 231 20.96 -4.73 -1.66
CA GLY A 231 21.22 -3.30 -1.63
C GLY A 231 19.95 -2.46 -1.50
N LYS A 232 20.01 -1.26 -2.06
CA LYS A 232 18.97 -0.24 -1.98
C LYS A 232 17.67 -0.59 -2.73
N ASN A 233 17.78 -1.33 -3.82
CA ASN A 233 16.65 -1.57 -4.74
C ASN A 233 16.25 -3.04 -4.72
N PHE A 234 14.94 -3.30 -4.74
CA PHE A 234 14.38 -4.63 -4.95
C PHE A 234 13.01 -4.54 -5.61
N ILE A 235 12.51 -5.67 -6.09
CA ILE A 235 11.21 -5.78 -6.78
C ILE A 235 10.29 -6.65 -5.94
N ILE A 236 9.03 -6.21 -5.77
CA ILE A 236 7.94 -7.03 -5.26
C ILE A 236 7.16 -7.54 -6.48
N SER A 237 7.18 -8.85 -6.71
CA SER A 237 6.53 -9.51 -7.84
C SER A 237 5.48 -10.53 -7.36
N GLY A 238 4.71 -11.09 -8.30
CA GLY A 238 3.60 -12.01 -8.01
C GLY A 238 2.30 -11.31 -7.63
N LEU A 239 2.09 -10.09 -8.12
CA LEU A 239 0.89 -9.27 -7.86
C LEU A 239 -0.12 -9.47 -9.00
N ASP A 240 -0.74 -10.65 -9.05
CA ASP A 240 -1.46 -11.13 -10.24
C ASP A 240 -2.86 -10.51 -10.41
N LYS A 241 -3.36 -9.74 -9.43
CA LYS A 241 -4.70 -9.14 -9.52
C LYS A 241 -4.66 -7.83 -10.32
N PRO A 242 -5.63 -7.58 -11.21
CA PRO A 242 -5.69 -6.33 -11.96
C PRO A 242 -5.63 -5.09 -11.06
N GLY A 243 -4.64 -4.22 -11.30
CA GLY A 243 -4.44 -2.98 -10.55
C GLY A 243 -3.84 -3.16 -9.13
N GLU A 244 -3.45 -4.37 -8.75
CA GLU A 244 -2.85 -4.66 -7.44
C GLU A 244 -1.50 -3.97 -7.27
N ALA A 245 -0.60 -4.08 -8.25
CA ALA A 245 0.69 -3.40 -8.24
C ALA A 245 0.54 -1.87 -8.12
N LYS A 246 -0.41 -1.28 -8.85
CA LYS A 246 -0.68 0.17 -8.79
C LYS A 246 -1.19 0.56 -7.40
N SER A 247 -2.15 -0.20 -6.88
CA SER A 247 -2.73 0.04 -5.55
C SER A 247 -1.67 -0.09 -4.46
N LEU A 248 -0.78 -1.08 -4.57
CA LEU A 248 0.31 -1.30 -3.62
C LEU A 248 1.30 -0.13 -3.66
N ALA A 249 1.79 0.27 -4.84
CA ALA A 249 2.73 1.37 -4.99
C ALA A 249 2.18 2.67 -4.36
N ILE A 250 0.94 3.05 -4.70
CA ILE A 250 0.26 4.22 -4.14
C ILE A 250 0.16 4.13 -2.61
N SER A 251 -0.22 2.96 -2.09
CA SER A 251 -0.42 2.80 -0.65
C SER A 251 0.91 2.83 0.10
N LEU A 252 2.01 2.33 -0.47
CA LEU A 252 3.34 2.40 0.12
C LEU A 252 3.93 3.81 0.10
N MET A 253 3.61 4.62 -0.91
CA MET A 253 4.02 6.04 -0.98
C MET A 253 3.25 6.92 0.00
N HIS A 254 2.01 6.54 0.29
CA HIS A 254 1.11 7.27 1.19
C HIS A 254 0.56 6.34 2.27
N PRO A 255 1.40 5.87 3.21
CA PRO A 255 0.99 4.98 4.27
C PRO A 255 0.01 5.66 5.23
N LEU A 256 -0.89 4.85 5.78
CA LEU A 256 -1.82 5.28 6.82
C LEU A 256 -1.33 4.79 8.18
N ASP A 257 -1.09 5.73 9.10
CA ASP A 257 -0.70 5.42 10.48
C ASP A 257 -1.85 4.73 11.24
N ASN A 258 -3.09 5.09 10.88
CA ASN A 258 -4.31 4.55 11.43
C ASN A 258 -5.20 4.03 10.29
N PRO A 259 -5.88 2.88 10.45
CA PRO A 259 -6.83 2.41 9.45
C PRO A 259 -7.92 3.45 9.18
N LEU A 260 -8.34 3.57 7.92
CA LEU A 260 -9.47 4.42 7.52
C LEU A 260 -10.69 3.58 7.19
N LYS A 261 -11.86 4.04 7.63
CA LYS A 261 -13.14 3.49 7.21
C LYS A 261 -13.88 4.50 6.35
N VAL A 262 -14.20 4.11 5.11
CA VAL A 262 -15.17 4.82 4.28
C VAL A 262 -16.56 4.60 4.88
N LYS A 263 -17.17 5.67 5.40
CA LYS A 263 -18.49 5.65 6.05
C LYS A 263 -19.61 5.89 5.06
N GLU A 264 -19.38 6.73 4.06
CA GLU A 264 -20.35 7.12 3.07
C GLU A 264 -19.65 7.43 1.76
N VAL A 265 -20.28 7.06 0.64
CA VAL A 265 -19.93 7.51 -0.71
C VAL A 265 -21.18 8.11 -1.31
N ARG A 266 -21.11 9.37 -1.74
CA ARG A 266 -22.27 10.10 -2.28
C ARG A 266 -21.92 10.79 -3.58
N ARG A 267 -22.75 10.59 -4.60
CA ARG A 267 -22.66 11.32 -5.87
C ARG A 267 -23.03 12.79 -5.67
N ILE A 268 -22.20 13.67 -6.20
CA ILE A 268 -22.44 15.10 -6.34
C ILE A 268 -22.95 15.33 -7.77
N GLN A 269 -24.12 15.92 -7.89
CA GLN A 269 -24.64 16.32 -9.20
C GLN A 269 -24.01 17.65 -9.62
N PRO A 270 -23.72 17.85 -10.91
CA PRO A 270 -23.39 19.17 -11.41
C PRO A 270 -24.48 20.18 -11.02
N ALA A 271 -24.08 21.40 -10.71
CA ALA A 271 -25.00 22.52 -10.67
C ALA A 271 -25.49 22.73 -12.10
N GLY A 272 -26.78 22.44 -12.36
CA GLY A 272 -27.37 22.67 -13.66
C GLY A 272 -27.12 24.11 -14.12
N LYS A 273 -26.70 24.28 -15.39
CA LYS A 273 -26.70 25.60 -16.04
C LYS A 273 -28.13 26.10 -16.24
#